data_AF-A0A1Q9LCB7-F1
#
_entry.id   AF-A0A1Q9LCB7-F1
#
_cell.length_a   1.000
_cell.length_b   1.000
_cell.length_c   1.000
_cell.angle_alpha   90.00
_cell.angle_beta   90.00
_cell.angle_gamma   90.00
#
_symmetry.space_group_name_H-M   'P 1'
#
loop_
_entity.id
_entity.type
_entity.pdbx_description
1 polymer ?
#
loop_
_entity_poly.entity_id
_entity_poly.type
_entity_poly.pdbx_seq_one_letter_code
_entity_poly.pdbx_strand_id
1 'polypeptide(L)'
;MAVDDNQGEAHRGGLFREVFDGLGWGRFVPHAAVEVLGVVVMLGCPTRDQVGRLVGRTPDARAGLAAPAWEEFEPWTETSLSTALDGEPPSPLDVDRANAEDRAWLDRTIADVDRYADSLGVTHPRTTADVLDYLTACTVLLATTERGEVHYELNPWAALPAEVLPLTRDQVREEDALRWIALHRPVVRKLIALFGPYTDTPIDALRTTLLDLAERCAADVESVRAAVSILAEQPDFCVKGNPERLAAGDLLEIRVDWANFIEYRLDIAAGTIESP
;
A
#
# COMPACT_ATOMS: atom_id res chain seq x y z
N MET A 1 -20.82 12.24 24.34
CA MET A 1 -19.71 11.27 24.45
C MET A 1 -19.48 10.50 23.15
N ALA A 2 -20.49 10.04 22.40
CA ALA A 2 -20.27 9.31 21.13
C ALA A 2 -19.73 10.13 19.94
N VAL A 3 -19.78 11.47 19.98
CA VAL A 3 -19.29 12.33 18.88
C VAL A 3 -17.77 12.55 18.94
N ASP A 4 -17.17 12.41 20.12
CA ASP A 4 -15.74 12.63 20.38
C ASP A 4 -14.91 11.39 20.01
N ASP A 5 -15.42 10.19 20.33
CA ASP A 5 -14.78 8.92 19.96
C ASP A 5 -14.69 8.72 18.44
N ASN A 6 -15.72 9.12 17.68
CA ASN A 6 -15.73 9.00 16.22
C ASN A 6 -14.70 9.90 15.53
N GLN A 7 -14.40 11.09 16.11
CA GLN A 7 -13.36 11.96 15.57
C GLN A 7 -11.96 11.40 15.88
N GLY A 8 -11.78 10.82 17.07
CA GLY A 8 -10.56 10.12 17.45
C GLY A 8 -10.27 8.92 16.55
N GLU A 9 -11.27 8.08 16.26
CA GLU A 9 -11.11 6.92 15.37
C GLU A 9 -10.78 7.34 13.94
N ALA A 10 -11.47 8.36 13.40
CA ALA A 10 -11.18 8.89 12.07
C ALA A 10 -9.75 9.44 11.96
N HIS A 11 -9.25 10.13 12.98
CA HIS A 11 -7.88 10.62 13.03
C HIS A 11 -6.87 9.46 13.05
N ARG A 12 -7.10 8.44 13.89
CA ARG A 12 -6.25 7.25 13.95
C ARG A 12 -6.29 6.43 12.66
N GLY A 13 -7.44 6.36 12.00
CA GLY A 13 -7.57 5.73 10.68
C GLY A 13 -6.80 6.50 9.59
N GLY A 14 -6.72 7.82 9.70
CA GLY A 14 -5.82 8.64 8.88
C GLY A 14 -4.35 8.31 9.13
N LEU A 15 -3.96 8.24 10.40
CA LEU A 15 -2.60 7.91 10.81
C LEU A 15 -2.18 6.49 10.38
N PHE A 16 -3.08 5.52 10.51
CA PHE A 16 -2.87 4.16 10.01
C PHE A 16 -2.53 4.16 8.52
N ARG A 17 -3.29 4.88 7.69
CA ARG A 17 -2.99 4.96 6.25
C ARG A 17 -1.66 5.66 5.99
N GLU A 18 -1.35 6.72 6.73
CA GLU A 18 -0.08 7.44 6.56
C GLU A 18 1.12 6.58 6.93
N VAL A 19 1.08 5.91 8.08
CA VAL A 19 2.17 5.08 8.59
C VAL A 19 2.27 3.76 7.84
N PHE A 20 1.17 3.03 7.72
CA PHE A 20 1.18 1.67 7.20
C PHE A 20 1.21 1.63 5.67
N ASP A 21 0.30 2.34 5.01
CA ASP A 21 0.23 2.37 3.55
C ASP A 21 1.22 3.39 2.97
N GLY A 22 1.33 4.57 3.58
CA GLY A 22 2.13 5.68 3.09
C GLY A 22 3.65 5.47 3.22
N LEU A 23 4.10 4.79 4.28
CA LEU A 23 5.52 4.44 4.44
C LEU A 23 5.87 3.07 3.82
N GLY A 24 4.90 2.30 3.35
CA GLY A 24 5.12 1.01 2.67
C GLY A 24 5.27 -0.21 3.58
N TRP A 25 4.87 -0.12 4.85
CA TRP A 25 5.03 -1.23 5.81
C TRP A 25 4.23 -2.49 5.46
N GLY A 26 3.15 -2.37 4.67
CA GLY A 26 2.29 -3.49 4.29
C GLY A 26 3.01 -4.68 3.64
N ARG A 27 4.16 -4.47 2.99
CA ARG A 27 4.95 -5.53 2.34
C ARG A 27 5.92 -6.26 3.24
N PHE A 28 6.15 -5.75 4.45
CA PHE A 28 7.21 -6.24 5.34
C PHE A 28 6.67 -6.81 6.65
N VAL A 29 5.36 -7.05 6.72
CA VAL A 29 4.68 -7.52 7.92
C VAL A 29 3.82 -8.77 7.62
N PRO A 30 3.53 -9.59 8.64
CA PRO A 30 2.59 -10.70 8.51
C PRO A 30 1.15 -10.23 8.22
N HIS A 31 0.32 -11.09 7.64
CA HIS A 31 -1.08 -10.78 7.30
C HIS A 31 -1.88 -10.28 8.53
N ALA A 32 -1.68 -10.90 9.69
CA ALA A 32 -2.36 -10.51 10.93
C ALA A 32 -2.03 -9.08 11.42
N ALA A 33 -1.00 -8.42 10.87
CA ALA A 33 -0.66 -7.04 11.23
C ALA A 33 -1.81 -6.08 10.93
N VAL A 34 -2.55 -6.26 9.83
CA VAL A 34 -3.69 -5.40 9.48
C VAL A 34 -4.78 -5.48 10.55
N GLU A 35 -5.08 -6.69 11.04
CA GLU A 35 -6.07 -6.87 12.09
C GLU A 35 -5.62 -6.25 13.43
N VAL A 36 -4.36 -6.49 13.81
CA VAL A 36 -3.76 -5.90 15.02
C VAL A 36 -3.84 -4.38 14.98
N LEU A 37 -3.41 -3.77 13.87
CA LEU A 37 -3.45 -2.33 13.67
C LEU A 37 -4.89 -1.81 13.63
N GLY A 38 -5.82 -2.57 13.05
CA GLY A 38 -7.26 -2.25 13.08
C GLY A 38 -7.81 -2.16 14.52
N VAL A 39 -7.40 -3.05 15.42
CA VAL A 39 -7.77 -2.97 16.84
C VAL A 39 -7.14 -1.76 17.52
N VAL A 40 -5.88 -1.44 17.23
CA VAL A 40 -5.20 -0.24 17.77
C VAL A 40 -5.88 1.04 17.28
N VAL A 41 -6.27 1.11 16.01
CA VAL A 41 -7.06 2.25 15.47
C VAL A 41 -8.40 2.38 16.18
N MET A 42 -9.09 1.27 16.39
CA MET A 42 -10.41 1.26 17.02
C MET A 42 -10.35 1.72 18.48
N LEU A 43 -9.44 1.14 19.27
CA LEU A 43 -9.37 1.37 20.72
C LEU A 43 -8.42 2.51 21.13
N GLY A 44 -7.58 2.99 20.21
CA GLY A 44 -6.60 4.06 20.41
C GLY A 44 -5.35 3.62 21.16
N CYS A 45 -5.51 3.02 22.34
CA CYS A 45 -4.41 2.61 23.21
C CYS A 45 -4.70 1.25 23.88
N PRO A 46 -5.01 0.19 23.12
CA PRO A 46 -5.38 -1.09 23.71
C PRO A 46 -4.20 -1.75 24.44
N THR A 47 -4.55 -2.50 25.48
CA THR A 47 -3.63 -3.45 26.12
C THR A 47 -3.44 -4.69 25.24
N ARG A 48 -2.37 -5.44 25.49
CA ARG A 48 -2.10 -6.73 24.81
C ARG A 48 -3.29 -7.69 24.83
N ASP A 49 -3.95 -7.78 25.98
CA ASP A 49 -5.11 -8.67 26.19
C ASP A 49 -6.36 -8.15 25.46
N GLN A 50 -6.56 -6.83 25.36
CA GLN A 50 -7.61 -6.25 24.52
C GLN A 50 -7.39 -6.53 23.03
N VAL A 51 -6.14 -6.42 22.54
CA VAL A 51 -5.79 -6.82 21.17
C VAL A 51 -6.14 -8.29 20.95
N GLY A 52 -5.64 -9.17 21.84
CA GLY A 52 -5.91 -10.60 21.76
C GLY A 52 -7.40 -10.98 21.71
N ARG A 53 -8.28 -10.24 22.40
CA ARG A 53 -9.72 -10.50 22.37
C ARG A 53 -10.43 -10.07 21.08
N LEU A 54 -9.84 -9.16 20.32
CA LEU A 54 -10.52 -8.46 19.23
C LEU A 54 -9.93 -8.72 17.85
N VAL A 55 -8.70 -9.23 17.78
CA VAL A 55 -8.10 -9.79 16.56
C VAL A 55 -8.85 -11.08 16.18
N GLY A 56 -9.10 -11.30 14.89
CA GLY A 56 -9.83 -12.46 14.37
C GLY A 56 -11.34 -12.43 14.61
N ARG A 57 -12.09 -11.47 14.05
CA ARG A 57 -13.58 -11.44 14.11
C ARG A 57 -14.27 -12.56 13.28
N THR A 58 -13.54 -13.60 12.92
CA THR A 58 -14.00 -14.83 12.28
C THR A 58 -14.24 -15.93 13.34
N PRO A 59 -14.87 -17.08 13.01
CA PRO A 59 -15.13 -18.17 13.96
C PRO A 59 -13.88 -18.72 14.68
N ASP A 60 -12.68 -18.39 14.19
CA ASP A 60 -11.37 -18.72 14.75
C ASP A 60 -10.88 -17.76 15.86
N ALA A 61 -11.68 -16.77 16.26
CA ALA A 61 -11.46 -15.83 17.38
C ALA A 61 -11.06 -16.51 18.72
N ARG A 62 -11.23 -17.82 18.84
CA ARG A 62 -10.84 -18.61 20.02
C ARG A 62 -9.32 -18.68 20.23
N ALA A 63 -8.51 -18.39 19.21
CA ALA A 63 -7.06 -18.45 19.34
C ALA A 63 -6.45 -17.21 20.01
N GLY A 64 -7.15 -16.06 20.00
CA GLY A 64 -6.72 -14.82 20.64
C GLY A 64 -5.29 -14.42 20.27
N LEU A 65 -4.42 -14.12 21.26
CA LEU A 65 -3.01 -13.83 21.00
C LEU A 65 -2.22 -14.98 20.35
N ALA A 66 -2.71 -16.22 20.45
CA ALA A 66 -2.13 -17.38 19.79
C ALA A 66 -2.67 -17.60 18.37
N ALA A 67 -3.55 -16.72 17.88
CA ALA A 67 -4.02 -16.77 16.49
C ALA A 67 -2.83 -16.65 15.52
N PRO A 68 -2.85 -17.40 14.40
CA PRO A 68 -1.73 -17.45 13.47
C PRO A 68 -1.43 -16.06 12.90
N ALA A 69 -0.14 -15.76 12.73
CA ALA A 69 0.30 -14.50 12.12
C ALA A 69 0.08 -14.47 10.59
N TRP A 70 -0.03 -15.65 9.98
CA TRP A 70 -0.11 -15.86 8.54
C TRP A 70 -1.40 -16.58 8.20
N GLU A 71 -2.07 -16.05 7.18
CA GLU A 71 -3.23 -16.70 6.57
C GLU A 71 -2.75 -17.65 5.47
N GLU A 72 -3.26 -18.88 5.48
CA GLU A 72 -3.09 -19.79 4.35
C GLU A 72 -4.07 -19.41 3.26
N PHE A 73 -3.62 -19.39 2.00
CA PHE A 73 -4.51 -19.16 0.87
C PHE A 73 -5.52 -20.29 0.75
N GLU A 74 -6.77 -19.92 0.46
CA GLU A 74 -7.75 -20.91 0.05
C GLU A 74 -7.26 -21.56 -1.25
N PRO A 75 -7.14 -22.90 -1.32
CA PRO A 75 -6.63 -23.55 -2.51
C PRO A 75 -7.48 -23.22 -3.74
N TRP A 76 -6.80 -22.86 -4.83
CA TRP A 76 -7.43 -22.74 -6.14
C TRP A 76 -8.15 -24.03 -6.49
N THR A 77 -9.38 -23.86 -6.95
CA THR A 77 -10.18 -24.89 -7.61
C THR A 77 -10.29 -24.52 -9.07
N GLU A 78 -10.67 -25.48 -9.93
CA GLU A 78 -10.95 -25.18 -11.34
C GLU A 78 -11.96 -24.02 -11.48
N THR A 79 -12.97 -23.99 -10.60
CA THR A 79 -14.00 -22.94 -10.61
C THR A 79 -13.46 -21.58 -10.16
N SER A 80 -12.74 -21.51 -9.04
CA SER A 80 -12.20 -20.23 -8.54
C SER A 80 -11.13 -19.66 -9.46
N LEU A 81 -10.27 -20.52 -10.04
CA LEU A 81 -9.23 -20.09 -10.97
C LEU A 81 -9.82 -19.68 -12.33
N SER A 82 -10.80 -20.42 -12.87
CA SER A 82 -11.50 -20.00 -14.09
C SER A 82 -12.17 -18.63 -13.93
N THR A 83 -12.75 -18.38 -12.76
CA THR A 83 -13.38 -17.08 -12.44
C THR A 83 -12.34 -15.97 -12.39
N ALA A 84 -11.16 -16.23 -11.81
CA ALA A 84 -10.08 -15.25 -11.70
C ALA A 84 -9.44 -14.91 -13.05
N LEU A 85 -9.35 -15.89 -13.96
CA LEU A 85 -8.68 -15.73 -15.26
C LEU A 85 -9.58 -15.18 -16.38
N ASP A 86 -10.89 -15.00 -16.13
CA ASP A 86 -11.90 -14.58 -17.12
C ASP A 86 -11.73 -15.25 -18.50
N GLY A 87 -11.47 -16.57 -18.49
CA GLY A 87 -10.95 -17.29 -19.65
C GLY A 87 -11.45 -18.73 -19.76
N GLU A 88 -10.82 -19.49 -20.65
CA GLU A 88 -11.11 -20.92 -20.81
C GLU A 88 -10.91 -21.68 -19.48
N PRO A 89 -11.67 -22.76 -19.23
CA PRO A 89 -11.53 -23.55 -18.02
C PRO A 89 -10.07 -24.03 -17.85
N PRO A 90 -9.42 -23.72 -16.72
CA PRO A 90 -8.04 -24.11 -16.48
C PRO A 90 -7.95 -25.63 -16.40
N SER A 91 -6.85 -26.20 -16.87
CA SER A 91 -6.61 -27.63 -16.68
C SER A 91 -6.26 -27.93 -15.21
N PRO A 92 -6.39 -29.19 -14.75
CA PRO A 92 -5.94 -29.57 -13.41
C PRO A 92 -4.47 -29.21 -13.15
N LEU A 93 -3.61 -29.28 -14.18
CA LEU A 93 -2.20 -28.88 -14.08
C LEU A 93 -2.03 -27.38 -13.86
N ASP A 94 -2.91 -26.54 -14.42
CA ASP A 94 -2.88 -25.10 -14.20
C ASP A 94 -3.31 -24.75 -12.77
N VAL A 95 -4.30 -25.47 -12.22
CA VAL A 95 -4.73 -25.34 -10.82
C VAL A 95 -3.61 -25.76 -9.86
N ASP A 96 -2.98 -26.90 -10.11
CA ASP A 96 -1.85 -27.38 -9.30
C ASP A 96 -0.68 -26.39 -9.34
N ARG A 97 -0.39 -25.82 -10.52
CA ARG A 97 0.65 -24.79 -10.67
C ARG A 97 0.31 -23.53 -9.89
N ALA A 98 -0.91 -23.01 -10.01
CA ALA A 98 -1.33 -21.80 -9.28
C ALA A 98 -1.21 -21.98 -7.76
N ASN A 99 -1.68 -23.12 -7.22
CA ASN A 99 -1.53 -23.46 -5.81
C ASN A 99 -0.06 -23.55 -5.37
N ALA A 100 0.81 -24.13 -6.20
CA ALA A 100 2.23 -24.23 -5.91
C ALA A 100 2.93 -22.86 -5.95
N GLU A 101 2.53 -21.97 -6.87
CA GLU A 101 3.03 -20.61 -6.99
C GLU A 101 2.66 -19.76 -5.77
N ASP A 102 1.39 -19.80 -5.34
CA ASP A 102 0.91 -19.10 -4.14
C ASP A 102 1.60 -19.60 -2.88
N ARG A 103 1.75 -20.92 -2.74
CA ARG A 103 2.47 -21.49 -1.59
C ARG A 103 3.93 -21.06 -1.59
N ALA A 104 4.60 -21.12 -2.74
CA ALA A 104 5.99 -20.70 -2.86
C ALA A 104 6.16 -19.19 -2.62
N TRP A 105 5.18 -18.38 -3.00
CA TRP A 105 5.15 -16.95 -2.66
C TRP A 105 5.04 -16.76 -1.15
N LEU A 106 4.08 -17.42 -0.49
CA LEU A 106 3.89 -17.31 0.96
C LEU A 106 5.14 -17.75 1.73
N ASP A 107 5.75 -18.86 1.34
CA ASP A 107 6.98 -19.37 1.96
C ASP A 107 8.14 -18.38 1.81
N ARG A 108 8.26 -17.69 0.67
CA ARG A 108 9.27 -16.62 0.48
C ARG A 108 8.99 -15.43 1.39
N THR A 109 7.74 -14.96 1.44
CA THR A 109 7.33 -13.83 2.29
C THR A 109 7.59 -14.11 3.77
N ILE A 110 7.25 -15.32 4.24
CA ILE A 110 7.56 -15.76 5.61
C ILE A 110 9.07 -15.75 5.85
N ALA A 111 9.86 -16.32 4.94
CA ALA A 111 11.32 -16.37 5.09
C ALA A 111 11.99 -14.99 5.08
N ASP A 112 11.45 -14.03 4.34
CA ASP A 112 11.92 -12.65 4.35
C ASP A 112 11.59 -11.96 5.69
N VAL A 113 10.35 -12.11 6.18
CA VAL A 113 9.96 -11.56 7.50
C VAL A 113 10.73 -12.21 8.65
N ASP A 114 11.04 -13.50 8.58
CA ASP A 114 11.90 -14.17 9.56
C ASP A 114 13.30 -13.56 9.61
N ARG A 115 13.88 -13.28 8.42
CA ARG A 115 15.18 -12.62 8.32
C ARG A 115 15.15 -11.22 8.92
N TYR A 116 14.05 -10.50 8.73
CA TYR A 116 13.84 -9.19 9.34
C TYR A 116 13.71 -9.30 10.86
N ALA A 117 12.91 -10.24 11.36
CA ALA A 117 12.76 -10.51 12.79
C ALA A 117 14.10 -10.86 13.46
N ASP A 118 14.92 -11.70 12.81
CA ASP A 118 16.28 -12.01 13.26
C ASP A 118 17.16 -10.76 13.39
N SER A 119 17.11 -9.87 12.39
CA SER A 119 17.90 -8.62 12.40
C SER A 119 17.45 -7.63 13.49
N LEU A 120 16.17 -7.69 13.87
CA LEU A 120 15.57 -6.88 14.92
C LEU A 120 15.72 -7.52 16.31
N GLY A 121 16.20 -8.78 16.38
CA GLY A 121 16.36 -9.52 17.63
C GLY A 121 15.04 -9.92 18.29
N VAL A 122 13.98 -10.12 17.51
CA VAL A 122 12.65 -10.55 17.98
C VAL A 122 12.30 -11.94 17.50
N THR A 123 11.32 -12.56 18.17
CA THR A 123 10.79 -13.87 17.78
C THR A 123 10.19 -13.80 16.37
N HIS A 124 10.37 -14.88 15.59
CA HIS A 124 9.73 -15.03 14.29
C HIS A 124 8.22 -14.92 14.43
N PRO A 125 7.54 -14.05 13.66
CA PRO A 125 6.11 -13.89 13.76
C PRO A 125 5.37 -15.17 13.36
N ARG A 126 4.82 -15.87 14.35
CA ARG A 126 3.97 -17.06 14.14
C ARG A 126 2.59 -16.87 14.73
N THR A 127 2.47 -16.01 15.73
CA THR A 127 1.23 -15.67 16.40
C THR A 127 0.97 -14.17 16.40
N THR A 128 -0.26 -13.77 16.70
CA THR A 128 -0.65 -12.37 16.92
C THR A 128 0.19 -11.70 18.01
N ALA A 129 0.55 -12.44 19.06
CA ALA A 129 1.48 -11.97 20.08
C ALA A 129 2.85 -11.60 19.49
N ASP A 130 3.42 -12.47 18.65
CA ASP A 130 4.71 -12.20 18.01
C ASP A 130 4.61 -11.03 17.03
N VAL A 131 3.46 -10.85 16.36
CA VAL A 131 3.20 -9.71 15.46
C VAL A 131 3.23 -8.39 16.23
N LEU A 132 2.64 -8.31 17.42
CA LEU A 132 2.73 -7.10 18.25
C LEU A 132 4.18 -6.74 18.59
N ASP A 133 4.97 -7.75 18.95
CA ASP A 133 6.37 -7.57 19.33
C ASP A 133 7.22 -7.16 18.11
N TYR A 134 6.96 -7.77 16.95
CA TYR A 134 7.57 -7.42 15.67
C TYR A 134 7.21 -6.00 15.22
N LEU A 135 5.93 -5.60 15.25
CA LEU A 135 5.50 -4.25 14.87
C LEU A 135 6.06 -3.17 15.80
N THR A 136 6.27 -3.49 17.08
CA THR A 136 6.94 -2.60 18.03
C THR A 136 8.43 -2.46 17.68
N ALA A 137 9.11 -3.55 17.36
CA ALA A 137 10.51 -3.52 16.93
C ALA A 137 10.71 -2.81 15.57
N CYS A 138 9.73 -2.92 14.68
CA CYS A 138 9.65 -2.16 13.43
C CYS A 138 9.34 -0.67 13.63
N THR A 139 9.12 -0.22 14.87
CA THR A 139 8.73 1.15 15.24
C THR A 139 7.35 1.59 14.73
N VAL A 140 6.54 0.67 14.19
CA VAL A 140 5.18 0.94 13.72
C VAL A 140 4.25 1.18 14.92
N LEU A 141 4.46 0.43 16.00
CA LEU A 141 3.76 0.60 17.27
C LEU A 141 4.70 1.17 18.33
N LEU A 142 4.17 2.05 19.18
CA LEU A 142 4.77 2.39 20.46
C LEU A 142 4.15 1.49 21.53
N ALA A 143 5.00 0.94 22.40
CA ALA A 143 4.58 0.16 23.56
C ALA A 143 4.92 0.94 24.84
N THR A 144 3.90 1.41 25.55
CA THR A 144 4.06 2.15 26.81
C THR A 144 3.56 1.31 27.98
N THR A 145 4.28 1.32 29.10
CA THR A 145 3.84 0.59 30.31
C THR A 145 3.15 1.55 31.27
N GLU A 146 1.85 1.35 31.48
CA GLU A 146 1.05 2.12 32.43
C GLU A 146 0.47 1.18 33.49
N ARG A 147 0.69 1.50 34.77
CA ARG A 147 0.15 0.74 35.92
C ARG A 147 0.44 -0.77 35.89
N GLY A 148 1.52 -1.18 35.22
CA GLY A 148 1.94 -2.58 35.09
C GLY A 148 1.39 -3.31 33.87
N GLU A 149 0.62 -2.64 33.01
CA GLU A 149 0.13 -3.17 31.73
C GLU A 149 0.80 -2.48 30.55
N VAL A 150 1.05 -3.23 29.48
CA VAL A 150 1.59 -2.68 28.23
C VAL A 150 0.44 -2.26 27.33
N HIS A 151 0.46 -1.00 26.92
CA HIS A 151 -0.46 -0.37 25.99
C HIS A 151 0.23 -0.11 24.66
N TYR A 152 -0.52 -0.26 23.58
CA TYR A 152 -0.03 -0.08 22.21
C TYR A 152 -0.72 1.09 21.53
N GLU A 153 0.06 1.94 20.88
CA GLU A 153 -0.45 3.04 20.05
C GLU A 153 0.31 3.06 18.71
N LEU A 154 -0.32 3.61 17.67
CA LEU A 154 0.37 3.87 16.40
C LEU A 154 1.47 4.91 16.62
N ASN A 155 2.66 4.66 16.08
CA ASN A 155 3.74 5.63 16.11
C ASN A 155 3.59 6.65 14.97
N PRO A 156 3.28 7.93 15.22
CA PRO A 156 3.20 8.93 14.17
C PRO A 156 4.56 9.32 13.57
N TRP A 157 5.64 8.86 14.20
CA TRP A 157 7.01 9.03 13.71
C TRP A 157 7.64 7.66 13.43
N ALA A 158 6.84 6.70 12.97
CA ALA A 158 7.36 5.42 12.52
C ALA A 158 8.45 5.64 11.47
N ALA A 159 9.56 4.93 11.62
CA ALA A 159 10.63 4.97 10.65
C ALA A 159 10.19 4.29 9.35
N LEU A 160 10.89 4.59 8.26
CA LEU A 160 10.71 3.88 7.00
C LEU A 160 11.20 2.43 7.13
N PRO A 161 10.63 1.48 6.37
CA PRO A 161 11.14 0.11 6.32
C PRO A 161 12.64 0.06 6.05
N ALA A 162 13.15 0.89 5.14
CA ALA A 162 14.58 0.97 4.80
C ALA A 162 15.50 1.49 5.92
N GLU A 163 14.95 2.17 6.94
CA GLU A 163 15.71 2.68 8.08
C GLU A 163 15.86 1.65 9.19
N VAL A 164 14.97 0.65 9.22
CA VAL A 164 14.86 -0.35 10.30
C VAL A 164 15.23 -1.74 9.83
N LEU A 165 14.80 -2.11 8.62
CA LEU A 165 15.00 -3.44 8.06
C LEU A 165 16.25 -3.49 7.18
N PRO A 166 16.93 -4.65 7.11
CA PRO A 166 18.10 -4.87 6.27
C PRO A 166 17.71 -5.07 4.79
N LEU A 167 17.06 -4.08 4.19
CA LEU A 167 16.63 -4.13 2.79
C LEU A 167 17.83 -4.05 1.83
N THR A 168 17.71 -4.75 0.71
CA THR A 168 18.66 -4.62 -0.40
C THR A 168 18.50 -3.27 -1.09
N ARG A 169 19.53 -2.82 -1.81
CA ARG A 169 19.48 -1.54 -2.54
C ARG A 169 18.35 -1.46 -3.55
N ASP A 170 18.02 -2.58 -4.18
CA ASP A 170 16.95 -2.63 -5.19
C ASP A 170 15.58 -2.53 -4.52
N GLN A 171 15.38 -3.21 -3.39
CA GLN A 171 14.17 -3.03 -2.57
C GLN A 171 14.02 -1.57 -2.09
N VAL A 172 15.10 -0.94 -1.60
CA VAL A 172 15.03 0.48 -1.18
C VAL A 172 14.60 1.38 -2.35
N ARG A 173 15.14 1.16 -3.55
CA ARG A 173 14.75 1.93 -4.75
C ARG A 173 13.30 1.72 -5.12
N GLU A 174 12.81 0.49 -5.01
CA GLU A 174 11.42 0.14 -5.27
C GLU A 174 10.47 0.82 -4.28
N GLU A 175 10.80 0.77 -2.97
CA GLU A 175 10.05 1.49 -1.93
C GLU A 175 10.04 3.00 -2.16
N ASP A 176 11.19 3.58 -2.49
CA ASP A 176 11.32 5.00 -2.76
C ASP A 176 10.50 5.43 -3.98
N ALA A 177 10.48 4.61 -5.03
CA ALA A 177 9.68 4.87 -6.23
C ALA A 177 8.17 4.84 -5.93
N LEU A 178 7.70 3.85 -5.19
CA LEU A 178 6.29 3.73 -4.83
C LEU A 178 5.84 4.85 -3.88
N ARG A 179 6.69 5.22 -2.92
CA ARG A 179 6.42 6.36 -2.05
C ARG A 179 6.40 7.68 -2.82
N TRP A 180 7.31 7.85 -3.77
CA TRP A 180 7.31 9.01 -4.69
C TRP A 180 6.00 9.11 -5.47
N ILE A 181 5.54 7.99 -6.05
CA ILE A 181 4.27 7.95 -6.78
C ILE A 181 3.10 8.26 -5.84
N ALA A 182 3.05 7.64 -4.66
CA ALA A 182 1.99 7.87 -3.68
C ALA A 182 1.90 9.34 -3.25
N LEU A 183 3.04 10.00 -3.01
CA LEU A 183 3.12 11.41 -2.62
C LEU A 183 2.50 12.32 -3.69
N HIS A 184 2.78 12.06 -4.97
CA HIS A 184 2.32 12.90 -6.07
C HIS A 184 1.00 12.42 -6.71
N ARG A 185 0.46 11.28 -6.28
CA ARG A 185 -0.79 10.68 -6.78
C ARG A 185 -1.98 11.65 -6.80
N PRO A 186 -2.21 12.52 -5.79
CA PRO A 186 -3.29 13.50 -5.86
C PRO A 186 -3.12 14.51 -7.00
N VAL A 187 -1.89 14.94 -7.28
CA VAL A 187 -1.57 15.88 -8.35
C VAL A 187 -1.68 15.18 -9.71
N VAL A 188 -1.17 13.95 -9.83
CA VAL A 188 -1.34 13.10 -11.02
C VAL A 188 -2.81 12.94 -11.38
N ARG A 189 -3.69 12.62 -10.41
CA ARG A 189 -5.14 12.52 -10.64
C ARG A 189 -5.76 13.83 -11.15
N LYS A 190 -5.34 14.97 -10.59
CA LYS A 190 -5.80 16.29 -11.06
C LYS A 190 -5.32 16.57 -12.49
N LEU A 191 -4.08 16.22 -12.83
CA LEU A 191 -3.55 16.36 -14.19
C LEU A 191 -4.34 15.49 -15.19
N ILE A 192 -4.60 14.23 -14.86
CA ILE A 192 -5.42 13.33 -15.69
C ILE A 192 -6.83 13.92 -15.88
N ALA A 193 -7.43 14.49 -14.82
CA ALA A 193 -8.75 15.10 -14.91
C ALA A 193 -8.82 16.29 -15.89
N LEU A 194 -7.71 16.97 -16.17
CA LEU A 194 -7.65 18.05 -17.18
C LEU A 194 -7.94 17.55 -18.60
N PHE A 195 -7.73 16.27 -18.87
CA PHE A 195 -8.04 15.66 -20.17
C PHE A 195 -9.52 15.29 -20.33
N GLY A 196 -10.31 15.41 -19.27
CA GLY A 196 -11.75 15.13 -19.28
C GLY A 196 -12.12 13.67 -19.63
N PRO A 197 -11.45 12.64 -19.07
CA PRO A 197 -11.70 11.24 -19.45
C PRO A 197 -13.15 10.77 -19.21
N TYR A 198 -13.88 11.48 -18.34
CA TYR A 198 -15.28 11.19 -18.00
C TYR A 198 -16.27 12.19 -18.61
N THR A 199 -15.84 12.97 -19.61
CA THR A 199 -16.66 13.98 -20.28
C THR A 199 -16.97 13.55 -21.70
N ASP A 200 -18.02 14.11 -22.30
CA ASP A 200 -18.41 13.83 -23.69
C ASP A 200 -17.39 14.36 -24.72
N THR A 201 -16.46 15.21 -24.28
CA THR A 201 -15.45 15.86 -25.13
C THR A 201 -14.06 15.79 -24.47
N PRO A 202 -13.43 14.60 -24.42
CA PRO A 202 -12.06 14.47 -23.96
C PRO A 202 -11.10 15.22 -24.90
N ILE A 203 -9.96 15.67 -24.39
CA ILE A 203 -8.91 16.30 -25.19
C ILE A 203 -7.71 15.36 -25.31
N ASP A 204 -7.09 15.27 -26.49
CA ASP A 204 -5.99 14.33 -26.73
C ASP A 204 -4.61 14.87 -26.32
N ALA A 205 -4.50 16.20 -26.25
CA ALA A 205 -3.24 16.89 -26.03
C ALA A 205 -3.45 18.19 -25.26
N LEU A 206 -2.58 18.41 -24.28
CA LEU A 206 -2.50 19.63 -23.50
C LEU A 206 -1.16 20.31 -23.79
N ARG A 207 -1.21 21.51 -24.39
CA ARG A 207 -0.06 22.40 -24.54
C ARG A 207 -0.14 23.50 -23.47
N THR A 208 0.84 23.53 -22.59
CA THR A 208 0.78 24.36 -21.38
C THR A 208 2.20 24.60 -20.83
N THR A 209 2.31 25.13 -19.61
CA THR A 209 3.55 25.31 -18.87
C THR A 209 3.42 24.66 -17.49
N LEU A 210 4.52 24.44 -16.77
CA LEU A 210 4.44 23.91 -15.41
C LEU A 210 3.78 24.92 -14.45
N LEU A 211 3.93 26.23 -14.70
CA LEU A 211 3.25 27.28 -13.95
C LEU A 211 1.72 27.21 -14.10
N ASP A 212 1.23 27.12 -15.33
CA ASP A 212 -0.21 27.01 -15.60
C ASP A 212 -0.80 25.74 -14.97
N LEU A 213 -0.06 24.63 -15.03
CA LEU A 213 -0.46 23.38 -14.41
C LEU A 213 -0.49 23.48 -12.88
N ALA A 214 0.50 24.14 -12.27
CA ALA A 214 0.54 24.40 -10.83
C ALA A 214 -0.69 25.18 -10.35
N GLU A 215 -1.08 26.23 -11.09
CA GLU A 215 -2.29 26.99 -10.83
C GLU A 215 -3.55 26.12 -10.96
N ARG A 216 -3.69 25.36 -12.05
CA ARG A 216 -4.87 24.51 -12.30
C ARG A 216 -5.02 23.36 -11.31
N CYS A 217 -3.90 22.78 -10.87
CA CYS A 217 -3.89 21.69 -9.91
C CYS A 217 -3.90 22.18 -8.46
N ALA A 218 -3.79 23.49 -8.22
CA ALA A 218 -3.60 24.08 -6.89
C ALA A 218 -2.49 23.35 -6.12
N ALA A 219 -1.32 23.22 -6.75
CA ALA A 219 -0.13 22.56 -6.23
C ALA A 219 1.10 23.43 -6.54
N ASP A 220 2.21 23.20 -5.84
CA ASP A 220 3.46 23.85 -6.19
C ASP A 220 4.05 23.28 -7.50
N VAL A 221 4.94 24.07 -8.11
CA VAL A 221 5.54 23.75 -9.42
C VAL A 221 6.35 22.45 -9.38
N GLU A 222 7.02 22.14 -8.28
CA GLU A 222 7.85 20.95 -8.18
C GLU A 222 6.99 19.68 -8.00
N SER A 223 5.91 19.77 -7.24
CA SER A 223 4.90 18.70 -7.19
C SER A 223 4.27 18.42 -8.55
N VAL A 224 4.01 19.46 -9.35
CA VAL A 224 3.52 19.31 -10.72
C VAL A 224 4.59 18.72 -11.62
N ARG A 225 5.85 19.18 -11.52
CA ARG A 225 6.97 18.62 -12.27
C ARG A 225 7.09 17.12 -12.03
N ALA A 226 7.13 16.71 -10.77
CA ALA A 226 7.16 15.31 -10.37
C ALA A 226 5.98 14.51 -10.93
N ALA A 227 4.77 15.05 -10.83
CA ALA A 227 3.57 14.41 -11.37
C ALA A 227 3.60 14.26 -12.90
N VAL A 228 4.15 15.24 -13.62
CA VAL A 228 4.35 15.15 -15.08
C VAL A 228 5.43 14.12 -15.41
N SER A 229 6.51 14.04 -14.64
CA SER A 229 7.54 13.00 -14.78
C SER A 229 6.95 11.60 -14.59
N ILE A 230 6.12 11.41 -13.56
CA ILE A 230 5.39 10.15 -13.33
C ILE A 230 4.51 9.81 -14.53
N LEU A 231 3.74 10.76 -15.05
CA LEU A 231 2.92 10.52 -16.25
C LEU A 231 3.77 10.15 -17.47
N ALA A 232 4.95 10.74 -17.63
CA ALA A 232 5.85 10.45 -18.76
C ALA A 232 6.39 9.00 -18.75
N GLU A 233 6.39 8.35 -17.58
CA GLU A 233 6.83 6.95 -17.41
C GLU A 233 5.68 5.95 -17.65
N GLN A 234 4.43 6.41 -17.75
CA GLN A 234 3.26 5.55 -17.95
C GLN A 234 2.97 5.33 -19.44
N PRO A 235 2.50 4.12 -19.82
CA PRO A 235 2.29 3.77 -21.23
C PRO A 235 1.10 4.50 -21.90
N ASP A 236 0.22 5.10 -21.09
CA ASP A 236 -0.99 5.83 -21.52
C ASP A 236 -0.73 7.32 -21.80
N PHE A 237 0.46 7.84 -21.49
CA PHE A 237 0.82 9.24 -21.72
C PHE A 237 2.14 9.40 -22.47
N CYS A 238 2.23 10.47 -23.26
CA CYS A 238 3.46 10.88 -23.92
C CYS A 238 3.73 12.34 -23.61
N VAL A 239 4.84 12.61 -22.91
CA VAL A 239 5.30 13.96 -22.59
C VAL A 239 6.44 14.34 -23.53
N LYS A 240 6.30 15.44 -24.26
CA LYS A 240 7.38 15.97 -25.09
C LYS A 240 8.31 16.86 -24.27
N GLY A 241 9.58 16.48 -24.25
CA GLY A 241 10.63 17.13 -23.46
C GLY A 241 10.89 16.38 -22.16
N ASN A 242 11.97 16.75 -21.48
CA ASN A 242 12.27 16.20 -20.15
C ASN A 242 11.69 17.14 -19.08
N PRO A 243 10.60 16.75 -18.38
CA PRO A 243 10.00 17.60 -17.35
C PRO A 243 10.98 17.98 -16.25
N GLU A 244 11.95 17.15 -15.90
CA GLU A 244 12.98 17.45 -14.88
C GLU A 244 13.95 18.57 -15.29
N ARG A 245 14.04 18.88 -16.59
CA ARG A 245 15.00 19.86 -17.13
C ARG A 245 14.34 21.12 -17.68
N LEU A 246 13.02 21.13 -17.78
CA LEU A 246 12.23 22.20 -18.38
C LEU A 246 12.10 23.39 -17.40
N ALA A 247 12.32 24.63 -17.84
CA ALA A 247 12.04 25.77 -16.96
C ALA A 247 10.52 25.89 -16.74
N ALA A 248 10.09 26.41 -15.59
CA ALA A 248 8.67 26.36 -15.22
C ALA A 248 7.71 27.07 -16.22
N GLY A 249 8.20 28.11 -16.89
CA GLY A 249 7.44 28.87 -17.90
C GLY A 249 7.63 28.40 -19.34
N ASP A 250 8.45 27.37 -19.57
CA ASP A 250 8.63 26.81 -20.91
C ASP A 250 7.40 26.00 -21.31
N LEU A 251 7.14 25.95 -22.63
CA LEU A 251 6.04 25.17 -23.17
C LEU A 251 6.34 23.67 -23.10
N LEU A 252 5.37 22.91 -22.61
CA LEU A 252 5.36 21.45 -22.59
C LEU A 252 4.08 20.93 -23.25
N GLU A 253 4.17 19.77 -23.88
CA GLU A 253 3.04 19.08 -24.52
C GLU A 253 2.89 17.71 -23.88
N ILE A 254 1.73 17.45 -23.27
CA ILE A 254 1.33 16.15 -22.73
C ILE A 254 0.23 15.61 -23.64
N ARG A 255 0.39 14.38 -24.11
CA ARG A 255 -0.60 13.68 -24.94
C ARG A 255 -1.08 12.42 -24.24
N VAL A 256 -2.35 12.08 -24.45
CA VAL A 256 -2.93 10.81 -23.99
C VAL A 256 -3.02 9.85 -25.17
N ASP A 257 -2.61 8.62 -24.95
CA ASP A 257 -2.98 7.50 -25.81
C ASP A 257 -4.24 6.87 -25.24
N TRP A 258 -5.41 7.23 -25.76
CA TRP A 258 -6.69 6.75 -25.23
C TRP A 258 -6.87 5.23 -25.33
N ALA A 259 -6.24 4.58 -26.31
CA ALA A 259 -6.31 3.13 -26.42
C ALA A 259 -5.59 2.48 -25.23
N ASN A 260 -4.34 2.87 -25.00
CA ASN A 260 -3.58 2.39 -23.85
C ASN A 260 -4.18 2.87 -22.52
N PHE A 261 -4.75 4.08 -22.47
CA PHE A 261 -5.39 4.61 -21.26
C PHE A 261 -6.56 3.74 -20.82
N ILE A 262 -7.43 3.35 -21.75
CA ILE A 262 -8.58 2.51 -21.43
C ILE A 262 -8.11 1.13 -21.00
N GLU A 263 -7.23 0.49 -21.77
CA GLU A 263 -6.70 -0.85 -21.47
C GLU A 263 -5.97 -0.89 -20.13
N TYR A 264 -4.96 -0.02 -19.95
CA TYR A 264 -4.13 0.02 -18.75
C TYR A 264 -4.92 0.38 -17.48
N ARG A 265 -5.90 1.29 -17.58
CA ARG A 265 -6.71 1.69 -16.41
C ARG A 265 -7.83 0.71 -16.10
N LEU A 266 -8.34 -0.02 -17.09
CA LEU A 266 -9.24 -1.15 -16.86
C LEU A 266 -8.49 -2.29 -16.18
N ASP A 267 -7.26 -2.59 -16.60
CA ASP A 267 -6.43 -3.62 -15.97
C ASP A 267 -6.06 -3.27 -14.53
N ILE A 268 -5.74 -2.00 -14.25
CA ILE A 268 -5.55 -1.53 -12.87
C ILE A 268 -6.84 -1.65 -12.05
N ALA A 269 -8.00 -1.30 -12.64
CA ALA A 269 -9.29 -1.36 -11.94
C ALA A 269 -9.77 -2.80 -11.70
N ALA A 270 -9.37 -3.74 -12.57
CA ALA A 270 -9.63 -5.17 -12.46
C ALA A 270 -8.60 -5.89 -11.55
N GLY A 271 -7.52 -5.21 -11.14
CA GLY A 271 -6.47 -5.78 -10.29
C GLY A 271 -5.52 -6.72 -11.03
N THR A 272 -5.55 -6.73 -12.37
CA THR A 272 -4.73 -7.58 -13.24
C THR A 272 -3.30 -7.05 -13.40
N ILE A 273 -3.09 -5.76 -13.13
CA ILE A 273 -1.77 -5.11 -13.10
C ILE A 273 -1.70 -4.28 -11.82
N GLU A 274 -0.59 -4.39 -11.08
CA GLU A 274 -0.36 -3.52 -9.92
C GLU A 274 -0.35 -2.05 -10.36
N SER A 275 -1.19 -1.24 -9.74
CA SER A 275 -1.11 0.21 -9.92
C SER A 275 0.29 0.65 -9.51
N PRO A 276 1.03 1.37 -10.35
CA PRO A 276 2.20 2.08 -9.89
C PRO A 276 1.84 3.05 -8.74
#